data_AF-A0A1B7NA19-F1
#
_entry.id   AF-A0A1B7NA19-F1
#
_cell.length_a   1.000
_cell.length_b   1.000
_cell.length_c   1.000
_cell.angle_alpha   90.00
_cell.angle_beta   90.00
_cell.angle_gamma   90.00
#
_symmetry.space_group_name_H-M   'P 1'
#
loop_
_entity.id
_entity.type
_entity.pdbx_description
1 polymer ?
#
loop_
_entity_poly.entity_id
_entity_poly.type
_entity_poly.pdbx_seq_one_letter_code
_entity_poly.pdbx_strand_id
1 'polypeptide(L)'
;MHICLLPTETLLDIFANIRGQRGSRRDRATIAALARTCRKFKEPALDTLWEHTYGFEPFISCLPDDVVKRTTKWVSLKRHLFSGEWKIFAQYAHRVRSLIIYDFDLDMISERVVQALVSMPSLLPKLRELQWWDERESFFPLLRALLVPTVRSMKFGSGLYLYEPWTSSFAKSTLLASLGARCPSVQELVCAYADDSHAIREFVCGWKELSHLRTGVLNTQSLRNLALLPSLKSLHFRIHGFDDTPSSSTVTFASQLHEVYITANAPHFFTRHLRMLRFLSCRSVVLCLGDDVEIQYPQDPLDDSELPPGSLDIPDLMVSFSECFSPALEYISIDFSLYYGSLDEPLLRLAFTRLPHCCRLVA
;
A
#
# COMPACT_ATOMS: atom_id res chain seq x y z
N MET A 1 18.85 -38.21 -9.94
CA MET A 1 18.64 -36.75 -9.86
C MET A 1 19.57 -36.11 -10.88
N HIS A 2 19.05 -35.35 -11.83
CA HIS A 2 19.87 -34.77 -12.90
C HIS A 2 20.87 -33.74 -12.34
N ILE A 3 22.06 -33.62 -12.94
CA ILE A 3 23.15 -32.77 -12.43
C ILE A 3 22.74 -31.29 -12.32
N CYS A 4 21.84 -30.84 -13.21
CA CYS A 4 21.29 -29.49 -13.22
C CYS A 4 20.36 -29.17 -12.04
N LEU A 5 19.90 -30.18 -11.29
CA LEU A 5 19.06 -30.01 -10.10
C LEU A 5 19.91 -30.07 -8.80
N LEU A 6 21.23 -30.07 -8.92
CA LEU A 6 22.14 -30.02 -7.77
C LEU A 6 22.24 -28.63 -7.13
N PRO A 7 22.24 -27.50 -7.89
CA PRO A 7 22.27 -26.17 -7.29
C PRO A 7 20.91 -25.80 -6.69
N THR A 8 20.92 -25.31 -5.45
CA THR A 8 19.71 -24.84 -4.76
C THR A 8 19.05 -23.66 -5.46
N GLU A 9 19.85 -22.79 -6.07
CA GLU A 9 19.39 -21.61 -6.83
C GLU A 9 18.48 -22.03 -7.99
N THR A 10 18.88 -23.04 -8.76
CA THR A 10 18.08 -23.58 -9.85
C THR A 10 16.75 -24.15 -9.35
N LEU A 11 16.73 -24.77 -8.17
CA LEU A 11 15.49 -25.28 -7.58
C LEU A 11 14.56 -24.13 -7.15
N LEU A 12 15.11 -23.08 -6.53
CA LEU A 12 14.34 -21.90 -6.13
C LEU A 12 13.72 -21.20 -7.35
N ASP A 13 14.47 -21.06 -8.45
CA ASP A 13 13.96 -20.48 -9.69
C ASP A 13 12.84 -21.31 -10.30
N ILE A 14 12.98 -22.64 -10.34
CA ILE A 14 11.92 -23.54 -10.82
C ILE A 14 10.67 -23.39 -9.95
N PHE A 15 10.84 -23.41 -8.63
CA PHE A 15 9.71 -23.33 -7.70
C PHE A 15 9.02 -21.96 -7.74
N ALA A 16 9.78 -20.88 -7.89
CA ALA A 16 9.25 -19.53 -8.08
C ALA A 16 8.42 -19.43 -9.37
N ASN A 17 8.90 -20.03 -10.46
CA ASN A 17 8.15 -20.09 -11.73
C ASN A 17 6.86 -20.90 -11.61
N ILE A 18 6.89 -22.05 -10.94
CA ILE A 18 5.69 -22.87 -10.71
C ILE A 18 4.66 -22.11 -9.88
N ARG A 19 5.10 -21.37 -8.86
CA ARG A 19 4.22 -20.57 -8.00
C ARG A 19 3.52 -19.46 -8.77
N GLY A 20 4.19 -18.86 -9.77
CA GLY A 20 3.68 -17.71 -10.52
C GLY A 20 3.48 -16.46 -9.65
N GLN A 21 3.06 -15.35 -10.26
CA GLN A 21 2.91 -14.05 -9.56
C GLN A 21 1.76 -14.03 -8.54
N ARG A 22 0.72 -14.86 -8.73
CA ARG A 22 -0.49 -14.88 -7.87
C ARG A 22 -0.64 -16.12 -7.00
N GLY A 23 0.24 -17.12 -7.12
CA GLY A 23 0.26 -18.29 -6.22
C GLY A 23 -1.08 -19.02 -6.14
N SER A 24 -1.58 -19.58 -7.24
CA SER A 24 -2.88 -20.25 -7.22
C SER A 24 -2.89 -21.43 -6.23
N ARG A 25 -4.08 -21.86 -5.78
CA ARG A 25 -4.20 -23.05 -4.91
C ARG A 25 -3.53 -24.28 -5.51
N ARG A 26 -3.58 -24.43 -6.84
CA ARG A 26 -2.93 -25.53 -7.56
C ARG A 26 -1.41 -25.42 -7.48
N ASP A 27 -0.87 -24.23 -7.63
CA ASP A 27 0.57 -24.00 -7.60
C ASP A 27 1.13 -24.28 -6.19
N ARG A 28 0.46 -23.78 -5.15
CA ARG A 28 0.82 -24.07 -3.75
C ARG A 28 0.75 -25.57 -3.45
N ALA A 29 -0.29 -26.27 -3.93
CA ALA A 29 -0.39 -27.72 -3.78
C ALA A 29 0.78 -28.45 -4.47
N THR A 30 1.20 -27.96 -5.64
CA THR A 30 2.34 -28.50 -6.40
C THR A 30 3.65 -28.29 -5.64
N ILE A 31 3.93 -27.09 -5.13
CA ILE A 31 5.11 -26.83 -4.29
C ILE A 31 5.09 -27.67 -3.01
N ALA A 32 3.94 -27.81 -2.35
CA ALA A 32 3.80 -28.66 -1.18
C ALA A 32 4.06 -30.15 -1.50
N ALA A 33 3.64 -30.63 -2.67
CA ALA A 33 3.97 -31.97 -3.14
C ALA A 33 5.48 -32.11 -3.38
N LEU A 34 6.11 -31.14 -4.04
CA LEU A 34 7.56 -31.10 -4.29
C LEU A 34 8.36 -31.17 -2.98
N ALA A 35 7.94 -30.42 -1.95
CA ALA A 35 8.56 -30.45 -0.63
C ALA A 35 8.55 -31.85 0.02
N ARG A 36 7.60 -32.72 -0.35
CA ARG A 36 7.46 -34.09 0.17
C ARG A 36 8.16 -35.15 -0.68
N THR A 37 8.66 -34.81 -1.88
CA THR A 37 9.24 -35.80 -2.80
C THR A 37 10.62 -36.30 -2.36
N CYS A 38 11.55 -35.40 -2.04
CA CYS A 38 12.90 -35.76 -1.62
C CYS A 38 13.51 -34.73 -0.67
N ARG A 39 14.56 -35.16 0.08
CA ARG A 39 15.23 -34.31 1.08
C ARG A 39 15.83 -33.03 0.49
N LYS A 40 16.36 -33.09 -0.75
CA LYS A 40 16.93 -31.91 -1.42
C LYS A 40 15.88 -30.87 -1.79
N PHE A 41 14.65 -31.29 -2.10
CA PHE A 41 13.57 -30.38 -2.50
C PHE A 41 12.85 -29.79 -1.29
N LYS A 42 12.89 -30.49 -0.15
CA LYS A 42 12.14 -30.12 1.04
C LYS A 42 12.35 -28.66 1.46
N GLU A 43 13.59 -28.26 1.77
CA GLU A 43 13.86 -26.92 2.30
C GLU A 43 13.57 -25.81 1.28
N PRO A 44 14.05 -25.89 0.01
CA PRO A 44 13.77 -24.83 -0.97
C PRO A 44 12.28 -24.75 -1.33
N ALA A 45 11.57 -25.87 -1.41
CA ALA A 45 10.13 -25.87 -1.67
C ALA A 45 9.33 -25.29 -0.50
N LEU A 46 9.72 -25.58 0.75
CA LEU A 46 9.10 -24.95 1.91
C LEU A 46 9.38 -23.45 1.98
N ASP A 47 10.59 -23.01 1.63
CA ASP A 47 10.90 -21.59 1.52
C ASP A 47 9.98 -20.90 0.51
N THR A 48 9.84 -21.46 -0.70
CA THR A 48 8.94 -20.90 -1.73
C THR A 48 7.45 -20.97 -1.33
N LEU A 49 7.01 -22.04 -0.65
CA LEU A 49 5.62 -22.23 -0.27
C LEU A 49 5.13 -21.19 0.75
N TRP A 50 5.99 -20.85 1.71
CA TRP A 50 5.69 -19.99 2.84
C TRP A 50 6.13 -18.54 2.65
N GLU A 51 6.94 -18.25 1.63
CA GLU A 51 7.48 -16.90 1.36
C GLU A 51 6.39 -15.83 1.37
N HIS A 52 5.22 -16.11 0.78
CA HIS A 52 4.05 -15.23 0.88
C HIS A 52 2.86 -15.98 1.46
N THR A 53 2.31 -15.43 2.52
CA THR A 53 1.23 -16.06 3.29
C THR A 53 0.03 -15.12 3.39
N TYR A 54 -1.17 -15.69 3.43
CA TYR A 54 -2.42 -14.98 3.64
C TYR A 54 -2.97 -15.38 5.01
N GLY A 55 -3.27 -14.39 5.85
CA GLY A 55 -3.76 -14.61 7.20
C GLY A 55 -2.85 -15.46 8.09
N PHE A 56 -3.39 -15.90 9.22
CA PHE A 56 -2.70 -16.78 10.18
C PHE A 56 -3.18 -18.23 10.14
N GLU A 57 -4.30 -18.52 9.46
CA GLU A 57 -4.88 -19.86 9.37
C GLU A 57 -3.86 -20.94 8.97
N PRO A 58 -2.95 -20.72 7.99
CA PRO A 58 -1.99 -21.76 7.60
C PRO A 58 -1.07 -22.22 8.73
N PHE A 59 -0.67 -21.29 9.60
CA PHE A 59 0.18 -21.60 10.76
C PHE A 59 -0.60 -22.39 11.81
N ILE A 60 -1.84 -21.99 12.08
CA ILE A 60 -2.69 -22.68 13.06
C ILE A 60 -3.03 -24.08 12.55
N SER A 61 -3.23 -24.25 11.25
CA SER A 61 -3.50 -25.54 10.62
C SER A 61 -2.32 -26.51 10.66
N CYS A 62 -1.09 -26.03 10.87
CA CYS A 62 0.09 -26.87 11.09
C CYS A 62 0.24 -27.38 12.53
N LEU A 63 -0.54 -26.85 13.47
CA LEU A 63 -0.49 -27.28 14.86
C LEU A 63 -1.22 -28.63 15.07
N PRO A 64 -0.83 -29.41 16.08
CA PRO A 64 -1.47 -30.69 16.41
C PRO A 64 -2.98 -30.58 16.67
N ASP A 65 -3.73 -31.63 16.32
CA ASP A 65 -5.20 -31.64 16.45
C ASP A 65 -5.70 -31.58 17.90
N ASP A 66 -4.88 -31.96 18.88
CA ASP A 66 -5.18 -31.80 20.31
C ASP A 66 -5.09 -30.34 20.77
N VAL A 67 -4.38 -29.48 20.02
CA VAL A 67 -4.22 -28.05 20.27
C VAL A 67 -5.31 -27.23 19.58
N VAL A 68 -5.68 -27.62 18.36
CA VAL A 68 -6.56 -26.81 17.49
C VAL A 68 -8.01 -27.24 17.61
N LYS A 69 -8.91 -26.25 17.77
CA LYS A 69 -10.35 -26.41 17.60
C LYS A 69 -10.75 -25.78 16.26
N ARG A 70 -11.11 -26.63 15.29
CA ARG A 70 -11.61 -26.19 13.99
C ARG A 70 -13.13 -26.23 13.97
N THR A 71 -13.75 -25.17 13.45
CA THR A 71 -15.18 -25.14 13.10
C THR A 71 -15.30 -24.87 11.60
N THR A 72 -16.52 -24.87 11.07
CA THR A 72 -16.76 -24.54 9.65
C THR A 72 -16.45 -23.08 9.31
N LYS A 73 -16.35 -22.19 10.31
CA LYS A 73 -16.18 -20.74 10.12
C LYS A 73 -14.86 -20.18 10.65
N TRP A 74 -14.37 -20.71 11.76
CA TRP A 74 -13.18 -20.18 12.44
C TRP A 74 -12.33 -21.27 13.10
N VAL A 75 -11.09 -20.91 13.42
CA VAL A 75 -10.09 -21.71 14.09
C VAL A 75 -9.73 -21.09 15.45
N SER A 76 -9.61 -21.92 16.48
CA SER A 76 -9.23 -21.49 17.83
C SER A 76 -8.28 -22.49 18.49
N LEU A 77 -7.78 -22.12 19.66
CA LEU A 77 -6.93 -22.94 20.51
C LEU A 77 -7.76 -23.61 21.62
N LYS A 78 -7.67 -24.94 21.72
CA LYS A 78 -8.24 -25.73 22.82
C LYS A 78 -7.52 -25.45 24.14
N ARG A 79 -6.21 -25.23 24.08
CA ARG A 79 -5.30 -24.93 25.19
C ARG A 79 -4.21 -23.95 24.78
N HIS A 80 -3.42 -23.45 25.73
CA HIS A 80 -2.25 -22.63 25.45
C HIS A 80 -1.20 -23.40 24.63
N LEU A 81 -0.43 -22.66 23.83
CA LEU A 81 0.71 -23.18 23.07
C LEU A 81 1.91 -23.31 24.01
N PHE A 82 2.55 -24.48 24.03
CA PHE A 82 3.79 -24.70 24.75
C PHE A 82 4.98 -24.63 23.78
N SER A 83 6.18 -24.84 24.31
CA SER A 83 7.43 -24.73 23.54
C SER A 83 7.44 -25.63 22.29
N GLY A 84 6.81 -26.80 22.34
CA GLY A 84 6.74 -27.73 21.19
C GLY A 84 5.95 -27.14 20.01
N GLU A 85 4.78 -26.58 20.28
CA GLU A 85 3.93 -25.95 19.28
C GLU A 85 4.55 -24.67 18.72
N TRP A 86 5.18 -23.87 19.60
CA TRP A 86 5.91 -22.68 19.16
C TRP A 86 7.10 -23.02 18.25
N LYS A 87 7.76 -24.17 18.45
CA LYS A 87 8.80 -24.65 17.52
C LYS A 87 8.23 -24.99 16.13
N ILE A 88 7.04 -25.58 16.07
CA ILE A 88 6.34 -25.85 14.80
C ILE A 88 6.01 -24.53 14.11
N PHE A 89 5.44 -23.57 14.84
CA PHE A 89 5.15 -22.24 14.30
C PHE A 89 6.42 -21.56 13.77
N ALA A 90 7.49 -21.53 14.58
CA ALA A 90 8.77 -20.91 14.23
C ALA A 90 9.42 -21.56 12.99
N GLN A 91 9.23 -22.87 12.77
CA GLN A 91 9.74 -23.60 11.61
C GLN A 91 9.20 -23.07 10.27
N TYR A 92 8.01 -22.47 10.25
CA TYR A 92 7.42 -21.89 9.06
C TYR A 92 7.51 -20.36 9.06
N ALA A 93 7.33 -19.75 10.22
CA ALA A 93 7.34 -18.29 10.41
C ALA A 93 8.62 -17.62 9.89
N HIS A 94 9.79 -18.23 10.07
CA HIS A 94 11.07 -17.66 9.62
C HIS A 94 11.24 -17.63 8.09
N ARG A 95 10.35 -18.30 7.34
CA ARG A 95 10.36 -18.35 5.87
C ARG A 95 9.50 -17.26 5.25
N VAL A 96 8.56 -16.70 6.03
CA VAL A 96 7.60 -15.70 5.54
C VAL A 96 8.31 -14.37 5.35
N ARG A 97 8.18 -13.83 4.13
CA ARG A 97 8.69 -12.52 3.72
C ARG A 97 7.57 -11.56 3.38
N SER A 98 6.39 -12.06 3.01
CA SER A 98 5.24 -11.25 2.66
C SER A 98 4.00 -11.80 3.36
N LEU A 99 3.26 -10.93 4.05
CA LEU A 99 2.02 -11.28 4.73
C LEU A 99 0.92 -10.33 4.27
N ILE A 100 -0.20 -10.91 3.87
CA ILE A 100 -1.42 -10.18 3.52
C ILE A 100 -2.51 -10.63 4.49
N ILE A 101 -3.17 -9.68 5.16
CA ILE A 101 -4.27 -9.92 6.08
C ILE A 101 -5.47 -9.11 5.61
N TYR A 102 -6.59 -9.79 5.39
CA TYR A 102 -7.90 -9.18 5.21
C TYR A 102 -8.74 -9.29 6.49
N ASP A 103 -9.78 -8.47 6.59
CA ASP A 103 -10.79 -8.51 7.64
C ASP A 103 -11.37 -9.93 7.87
N PHE A 104 -11.71 -10.64 6.78
CA PHE A 104 -12.24 -12.00 6.86
C PHE A 104 -11.21 -13.01 7.37
N ASP A 105 -9.90 -12.79 7.14
CA ASP A 105 -8.86 -13.68 7.68
C ASP A 105 -8.83 -13.59 9.22
N LEU A 106 -9.11 -12.40 9.75
CA LEU A 106 -9.18 -12.14 11.19
C LEU A 106 -10.49 -12.68 11.79
N ASP A 107 -11.59 -12.65 11.04
CA ASP A 107 -12.86 -13.30 11.45
C ASP A 107 -12.74 -14.83 11.57
N MET A 108 -11.80 -15.41 10.81
CA MET A 108 -11.51 -16.84 10.85
C MET A 108 -10.66 -17.27 12.05
N ILE A 109 -10.15 -16.34 12.88
CA ILE A 109 -9.38 -16.68 14.07
C ILE A 109 -10.08 -16.18 15.34
N SER A 110 -10.00 -16.96 16.42
CA SER A 110 -10.57 -16.55 17.70
C SER A 110 -9.69 -15.55 18.44
N GLU A 111 -10.27 -14.84 19.41
CA GLU A 111 -9.53 -13.97 20.34
C GLU A 111 -8.37 -14.70 21.05
N ARG A 112 -8.53 -15.99 21.39
CA ARG A 112 -7.46 -16.80 22.00
C ARG A 112 -6.25 -16.92 21.09
N VAL A 113 -6.46 -17.03 19.78
CA VAL A 113 -5.38 -17.07 18.79
C VAL A 113 -4.69 -15.71 18.76
N VAL A 114 -5.46 -14.62 18.68
CA VAL A 114 -4.92 -13.25 18.67
C VAL A 114 -4.06 -12.99 19.91
N GLN A 115 -4.57 -13.30 21.10
CA GLN A 115 -3.83 -13.14 22.36
C GLN A 115 -2.52 -13.94 22.39
N ALA A 116 -2.54 -15.18 21.90
CA ALA A 116 -1.34 -16.00 21.80
C ALA A 116 -0.31 -15.39 20.84
N LEU A 117 -0.74 -14.89 19.67
CA LEU A 117 0.14 -14.28 18.68
C LEU A 117 0.75 -12.97 19.19
N VAL A 118 -0.05 -12.09 19.79
CA VAL A 118 0.42 -10.80 20.35
C VAL A 118 1.47 -10.99 21.45
N SER A 119 1.39 -12.09 22.19
CA SER A 119 2.33 -12.41 23.26
C SER A 119 3.72 -12.85 22.76
N MET A 120 3.88 -13.08 21.44
CA MET A 120 5.11 -13.59 20.88
C MET A 120 6.05 -12.43 20.44
N PRO A 121 7.25 -12.29 21.02
CA PRO A 121 8.16 -11.18 20.71
C PRO A 121 8.65 -11.10 19.25
N SER A 122 8.61 -12.19 18.50
CA SER A 122 9.00 -12.19 17.08
C SER A 122 8.15 -13.19 16.30
N LEU A 123 6.97 -12.74 15.88
CA LEU A 123 6.04 -13.56 15.10
C LEU A 123 6.64 -13.95 13.75
N LEU A 124 7.13 -12.97 12.98
CA LEU A 124 7.63 -13.17 11.61
C LEU A 124 8.95 -12.41 11.43
N PRO A 125 10.09 -12.96 11.90
CA PRO A 125 11.35 -12.22 11.99
C PRO A 125 11.91 -11.73 10.64
N LYS A 126 11.57 -12.41 9.54
CA LYS A 126 12.06 -12.10 8.19
C LYS A 126 11.02 -11.40 7.31
N LEU A 127 9.93 -10.89 7.90
CA LEU A 127 8.89 -10.17 7.18
C LEU A 127 9.46 -8.92 6.51
N ARG A 128 9.18 -8.75 5.21
CA ARG A 128 9.62 -7.63 4.37
C ARG A 128 8.43 -6.86 3.81
N GLU A 129 7.31 -7.52 3.58
CA GLU A 129 6.11 -6.93 3.03
C GLU A 129 4.94 -7.23 3.96
N LEU A 130 4.23 -6.20 4.39
CA LEU A 130 3.03 -6.32 5.19
C LEU A 130 1.89 -5.59 4.47
N GLN A 131 0.80 -6.31 4.21
CA GLN A 131 -0.46 -5.70 3.78
C GLN A 131 -1.52 -6.01 4.81
N TRP A 132 -2.20 -4.97 5.26
CA TRP A 132 -3.21 -5.05 6.31
C TRP A 132 -4.45 -4.29 5.85
N TRP A 133 -5.47 -5.08 5.49
CA TRP A 133 -6.75 -4.65 4.94
C TRP A 133 -7.86 -4.85 5.97
N ASP A 134 -7.65 -4.29 7.15
CA ASP A 134 -8.59 -4.33 8.26
C ASP A 134 -8.50 -3.04 9.07
N GLU A 135 -9.65 -2.46 9.37
CA GLU A 135 -9.72 -1.15 10.03
C GLU A 135 -9.98 -1.26 11.55
N ARG A 136 -10.28 -2.46 12.05
CA ARG A 136 -10.75 -2.66 13.42
C ARG A 136 -9.60 -2.53 14.40
N GLU A 137 -9.70 -1.52 15.26
CA GLU A 137 -8.66 -1.21 16.25
C GLU A 137 -8.39 -2.35 17.25
N SER A 138 -9.36 -3.25 17.44
CA SER A 138 -9.23 -4.44 18.29
C SER A 138 -8.07 -5.36 17.88
N PHE A 139 -7.66 -5.33 16.61
CA PHE A 139 -6.55 -6.13 16.10
C PHE A 139 -5.22 -5.35 16.01
N PHE A 140 -5.19 -4.07 16.40
CA PHE A 140 -3.96 -3.27 16.37
C PHE A 140 -2.84 -3.81 17.26
N PRO A 141 -3.07 -4.47 18.41
CA PRO A 141 -2.00 -5.15 19.13
C PRO A 141 -1.28 -6.20 18.27
N LEU A 142 -2.03 -6.93 17.43
CA LEU A 142 -1.47 -7.92 16.50
C LEU A 142 -0.73 -7.25 15.35
N LEU A 143 -1.32 -6.21 14.74
CA LEU A 143 -0.63 -5.40 13.75
C LEU A 143 0.69 -4.85 14.31
N ARG A 144 0.68 -4.33 15.55
CA ARG A 144 1.89 -3.88 16.21
C ARG A 144 2.91 -5.00 16.34
N ALA A 145 2.53 -6.23 16.73
CA ALA A 145 3.48 -7.35 16.80
C ALA A 145 4.14 -7.72 15.44
N LEU A 146 3.54 -7.31 14.32
CA LEU A 146 4.06 -7.55 12.96
C LEU A 146 4.95 -6.43 12.41
N LEU A 147 4.88 -5.24 13.00
CA LEU A 147 5.75 -4.11 12.64
C LEU A 147 7.17 -4.35 13.16
N VAL A 148 7.95 -5.08 12.37
CA VAL A 148 9.34 -5.44 12.66
C VAL A 148 10.32 -4.62 11.83
N PRO A 149 11.57 -4.42 12.28
CA PRO A 149 12.56 -3.59 11.56
C PRO A 149 12.92 -4.08 10.15
N THR A 150 12.62 -5.34 9.84
CA THR A 150 12.90 -5.97 8.54
C THR A 150 11.89 -5.62 7.45
N VAL A 151 10.77 -4.98 7.80
CA VAL A 151 9.72 -4.56 6.86
C VAL A 151 10.23 -3.43 5.96
N ARG A 152 10.01 -3.60 4.65
CA ARG A 152 10.39 -2.68 3.57
C ARG A 152 9.19 -2.11 2.81
N SER A 153 8.10 -2.85 2.75
CA SER A 153 6.85 -2.40 2.11
C SER A 153 5.69 -2.59 3.08
N MET A 154 4.89 -1.54 3.27
CA MET A 154 3.67 -1.57 4.07
C MET A 154 2.48 -1.05 3.28
N LYS A 155 1.36 -1.78 3.33
CA LYS A 155 0.10 -1.39 2.72
C LYS A 155 -1.02 -1.46 3.76
N PHE A 156 -1.75 -0.38 3.92
CA PHE A 156 -2.83 -0.19 4.87
C PHE A 156 -4.08 0.30 4.13
N GLY A 157 -5.22 -0.29 4.45
CA GLY A 157 -6.51 0.14 3.93
C GLY A 157 -7.67 -0.70 4.48
N SER A 158 -8.83 -0.50 3.89
CA SER A 158 -10.08 -1.22 4.20
C SER A 158 -10.74 -1.74 2.93
N GLY A 159 -11.58 -2.76 3.06
CA GLY A 159 -12.39 -3.32 1.97
C GLY A 159 -11.62 -4.19 0.96
N LEU A 160 -12.30 -5.23 0.44
CA LEU A 160 -11.71 -6.24 -0.44
C LEU A 160 -11.49 -5.78 -1.89
N TYR A 161 -12.28 -4.80 -2.34
CA TYR A 161 -12.39 -4.47 -3.77
C TYR A 161 -12.15 -3.00 -4.09
N LEU A 162 -12.09 -2.16 -3.05
CA LEU A 162 -12.21 -0.73 -3.21
C LEU A 162 -10.99 0.04 -2.72
N TYR A 163 -10.01 -0.59 -2.05
CA TYR A 163 -8.86 0.14 -1.47
C TYR A 163 -9.33 1.34 -0.64
N GLU A 164 -10.36 1.12 0.19
CA GLU A 164 -10.96 2.20 0.96
C GLU A 164 -9.93 2.76 1.95
N PRO A 165 -9.80 4.09 2.03
CA PRO A 165 -8.99 4.73 3.04
C PRO A 165 -9.42 4.31 4.45
N TRP A 166 -8.48 4.24 5.38
CA TRP A 166 -8.84 4.18 6.80
C TRP A 166 -9.52 5.48 7.22
N THR A 167 -10.64 5.37 7.95
CA THR A 167 -11.23 6.50 8.67
C THR A 167 -10.25 7.01 9.71
N SER A 168 -10.17 8.34 9.89
CA SER A 168 -9.24 8.92 10.85
C SER A 168 -9.61 8.54 12.29
N SER A 169 -8.61 8.18 13.10
CA SER A 169 -8.79 7.96 14.53
C SER A 169 -7.48 8.18 15.28
N PHE A 170 -7.58 8.51 16.57
CA PHE A 170 -6.41 8.71 17.42
C PHE A 170 -5.48 7.48 17.44
N ALA A 171 -6.06 6.26 17.46
CA ALA A 171 -5.29 5.02 17.48
C ALA A 171 -4.51 4.80 16.18
N LYS A 172 -5.09 5.15 15.04
CA LYS A 172 -4.45 5.07 13.71
C LYS A 172 -3.35 6.12 13.57
N SER A 173 -3.61 7.38 13.93
CA SER A 173 -2.58 8.42 13.96
C SER A 173 -1.39 8.02 14.83
N THR A 174 -1.65 7.50 16.03
CA THR A 174 -0.59 7.02 16.95
C THR A 174 0.20 5.85 16.36
N LEU A 175 -0.47 4.93 15.66
CA LEU A 175 0.19 3.82 14.97
C LEU A 175 1.11 4.35 13.87
N LEU A 176 0.61 5.23 13.00
CA LEU A 176 1.33 5.81 11.87
C LEU A 176 2.56 6.61 12.34
N ALA A 177 2.40 7.41 13.40
CA ALA A 177 3.49 8.14 14.06
C ALA A 177 4.62 7.20 14.52
N SER A 178 4.28 6.04 15.07
CA SER A 178 5.26 5.06 15.57
C SER A 178 6.01 4.28 14.48
N LEU A 179 5.53 4.29 13.23
CA LEU A 179 6.10 3.46 12.16
C LEU A 179 7.56 3.79 11.86
N GLY A 180 7.90 5.08 11.92
CA GLY A 180 9.27 5.58 11.71
C GLY A 180 10.29 4.91 12.63
N ALA A 181 9.96 4.78 13.92
CA ALA A 181 10.85 4.20 14.93
C ALA A 181 10.91 2.67 14.86
N ARG A 182 9.82 2.01 14.45
CA ARG A 182 9.68 0.54 14.50
C ARG A 182 10.13 -0.15 13.22
N CYS A 183 9.97 0.51 12.08
CA CYS A 183 10.28 -0.01 10.75
C CYS A 183 11.15 1.01 10.00
N PRO A 184 12.43 1.19 10.36
CA PRO A 184 13.29 2.23 9.78
C PRO A 184 13.71 1.97 8.33
N SER A 185 13.62 0.71 7.85
CA SER A 185 14.05 0.29 6.51
C SER A 185 12.93 0.29 5.46
N VAL A 186 11.87 1.05 5.71
CA VAL A 186 10.70 1.12 4.81
C VAL A 186 11.04 1.94 3.56
N GLN A 187 10.72 1.36 2.41
CA GLN A 187 10.94 1.89 1.07
C GLN A 187 9.60 2.19 0.38
N GLU A 188 8.55 1.41 0.66
CA GLU A 188 7.20 1.62 0.12
C GLU A 188 6.18 1.72 1.27
N LEU A 189 5.42 2.82 1.28
CA LEU A 189 4.21 2.95 2.10
C LEU A 189 3.02 3.24 1.20
N VAL A 190 1.97 2.43 1.32
CA VAL A 190 0.64 2.69 0.76
C VAL A 190 -0.35 2.76 1.91
N CYS A 191 -0.86 3.94 2.22
CA CYS A 191 -1.81 4.13 3.30
C CYS A 191 -2.73 5.30 2.97
N ALA A 192 -3.91 5.03 2.42
CA ALA A 192 -4.90 6.08 2.25
C ALA A 192 -5.45 6.44 3.64
N TYR A 193 -4.97 7.55 4.21
CA TYR A 193 -5.36 8.07 5.53
C TYR A 193 -5.69 9.55 5.41
N ALA A 194 -6.77 10.00 6.03
CA ALA A 194 -7.12 11.42 6.09
C ALA A 194 -6.20 12.14 7.10
N ASP A 195 -5.61 13.26 6.66
CA ASP A 195 -4.47 13.99 7.25
C ASP A 195 -4.44 14.04 8.80
N ASP A 196 -3.31 13.59 9.35
CA ASP A 196 -2.79 14.04 10.64
C ASP A 196 -1.33 14.43 10.45
N SER A 197 -1.08 15.73 10.34
CA SER A 197 0.21 16.28 9.93
C SER A 197 1.32 16.03 10.96
N HIS A 198 0.94 15.75 12.22
CA HIS A 198 1.88 15.35 13.25
C HIS A 198 2.41 13.93 12.98
N ALA A 199 1.54 12.99 12.61
CA ALA A 199 1.95 11.62 12.27
C ALA A 199 2.89 11.62 11.05
N ILE A 200 2.60 12.44 10.04
CA ILE A 200 3.44 12.56 8.84
C ILE A 200 4.83 13.09 9.16
N ARG A 201 4.91 14.15 9.97
CA ARG A 201 6.20 14.69 10.40
C ARG A 201 7.04 13.66 11.15
N GLU A 202 6.41 12.84 11.99
CA GLU A 202 7.12 11.86 12.81
C GLU A 202 7.70 10.72 11.97
N PHE A 203 6.93 10.15 11.03
CA PHE A 203 7.49 9.08 10.18
C PHE A 203 8.51 9.62 9.16
N VAL A 204 8.37 10.84 8.66
CA VAL A 204 9.37 11.46 7.77
C VAL A 204 10.73 11.56 8.46
N CYS A 205 10.77 11.86 9.77
CA CYS A 205 12.01 11.86 10.54
C CYS A 205 12.63 10.45 10.68
N GLY A 206 11.79 9.41 10.74
CA GLY A 206 12.22 8.02 10.92
C GLY A 206 12.66 7.32 9.62
N TRP A 207 12.13 7.73 8.46
CA TRP A 207 12.31 7.02 7.20
C TRP A 207 13.23 7.72 6.23
N LYS A 208 14.49 7.26 6.21
CA LYS A 208 15.52 7.78 5.30
C LYS A 208 15.52 7.10 3.94
N GLU A 209 14.97 5.90 3.83
CA GLU A 209 14.97 5.08 2.60
C GLU A 209 13.64 5.07 1.85
N LEU A 210 12.65 5.86 2.27
CA LEU A 210 11.33 5.89 1.64
C LEU A 210 11.41 6.37 0.19
N SER A 211 11.08 5.49 -0.75
CA SER A 211 11.13 5.77 -2.19
C SER A 211 9.75 5.90 -2.82
N HIS A 212 8.75 5.19 -2.31
CA HIS A 212 7.39 5.21 -2.81
C HIS A 212 6.42 5.52 -1.67
N LEU A 213 5.66 6.60 -1.81
CA LEU A 213 4.62 6.98 -0.87
C LEU A 213 3.29 7.16 -1.61
N ARG A 214 2.29 6.35 -1.26
CA ARG A 214 0.88 6.60 -1.59
C ARG A 214 0.13 6.87 -0.30
N THR A 215 -0.43 8.06 -0.20
CA THR A 215 -1.15 8.50 1.00
C THR A 215 -2.46 9.17 0.62
N GLY A 216 -3.30 9.42 1.62
CA GLY A 216 -4.55 10.16 1.45
C GLY A 216 -4.31 11.67 1.32
N VAL A 217 -5.13 12.45 2.02
CA VAL A 217 -5.06 13.91 1.97
C VAL A 217 -3.77 14.40 2.62
N LEU A 218 -3.04 15.28 1.93
CA LEU A 218 -1.85 15.94 2.46
C LEU A 218 -2.00 17.45 2.47
N ASN A 219 -1.78 18.09 3.62
CA ASN A 219 -1.62 19.54 3.68
C ASN A 219 -0.22 20.03 3.26
N THR A 220 -0.08 21.34 3.15
CA THR A 220 1.15 22.03 2.73
C THR A 220 2.34 21.73 3.64
N GLN A 221 2.14 21.60 4.95
CA GLN A 221 3.23 21.32 5.90
C GLN A 221 3.77 19.90 5.74
N SER A 222 2.87 18.94 5.54
CA SER A 222 3.21 17.55 5.23
C SER A 222 3.99 17.45 3.91
N LEU A 223 3.55 18.16 2.87
CA LEU A 223 4.26 18.23 1.58
C LEU A 223 5.67 18.84 1.72
N ARG A 224 5.85 19.88 2.55
CA ARG A 224 7.18 20.45 2.85
C ARG A 224 8.10 19.44 3.52
N ASN A 225 7.59 18.68 4.49
CA ASN A 225 8.38 17.66 5.16
C ASN A 225 8.80 16.56 4.17
N LEU A 226 7.90 16.14 3.26
CA LEU A 226 8.21 15.15 2.23
C LEU A 226 9.20 15.67 1.18
N ALA A 227 9.16 16.96 0.84
CA ALA A 227 10.11 17.56 -0.09
C ALA A 227 11.56 17.52 0.40
N LEU A 228 11.78 17.38 1.71
CA LEU A 228 13.12 17.22 2.32
C LEU A 228 13.68 15.80 2.16
N LEU A 229 12.88 14.82 1.73
CA LEU A 229 13.34 13.44 1.55
C LEU A 229 14.06 13.27 0.21
N PRO A 230 15.39 13.03 0.20
CA PRO A 230 16.14 12.86 -1.04
C PRO A 230 15.88 11.51 -1.71
N SER A 231 15.39 10.52 -0.97
CA SER A 231 15.13 9.15 -1.42
C SER A 231 13.79 8.97 -2.14
N LEU A 232 12.88 9.95 -2.02
CA LEU A 232 11.53 9.84 -2.56
C LEU A 232 11.53 9.92 -4.10
N LYS A 233 11.02 8.86 -4.74
CA LYS A 233 10.98 8.68 -6.20
C LYS A 233 9.56 8.73 -6.77
N SER A 234 8.57 8.27 -6.01
CA SER A 234 7.16 8.29 -6.42
C SER A 234 6.30 8.79 -5.26
N LEU A 235 5.40 9.74 -5.56
CA LEU A 235 4.49 10.34 -4.60
C LEU A 235 3.07 10.35 -5.16
N HIS A 236 2.15 9.69 -4.46
CA HIS A 236 0.71 9.73 -4.70
C HIS A 236 0.03 10.37 -3.49
N PHE A 237 -0.74 11.42 -3.71
CA PHE A 237 -1.54 12.06 -2.66
C PHE A 237 -2.86 12.63 -3.19
N ARG A 238 -3.78 12.90 -2.27
CA ARG A 238 -5.04 13.59 -2.55
C ARG A 238 -4.96 15.05 -2.13
N ILE A 239 -5.48 15.94 -2.98
CA ILE A 239 -5.74 17.34 -2.66
C ILE A 239 -7.15 17.44 -2.08
N HIS A 240 -7.29 18.14 -0.96
CA HIS A 240 -8.58 18.46 -0.36
C HIS A 240 -8.69 19.96 -0.09
N GLY A 241 -9.90 20.50 -0.14
CA GLY A 241 -10.17 21.94 -0.11
C GLY A 241 -9.95 22.64 1.25
N PHE A 242 -9.45 21.95 2.27
CA PHE A 242 -9.25 22.53 3.59
C PHE A 242 -7.84 23.14 3.72
N ASP A 243 -7.70 24.37 3.24
CA ASP A 243 -7.20 25.49 4.04
C ASP A 243 -7.13 26.76 3.15
N ASP A 244 -7.98 27.73 3.48
CA ASP A 244 -7.97 29.07 2.87
C ASP A 244 -6.84 29.98 3.37
N THR A 245 -5.77 29.41 3.94
CA THR A 245 -4.62 30.21 4.34
C THR A 245 -3.61 30.28 3.18
N PRO A 246 -3.41 31.45 2.55
CA PRO A 246 -2.40 31.64 1.51
C PRO A 246 -1.02 31.57 2.17
N SER A 247 -0.50 30.36 2.35
CA SER A 247 0.91 30.16 2.62
C SER A 247 1.67 30.48 1.34
N SER A 248 2.09 31.73 1.20
CA SER A 248 2.79 32.34 0.05
C SER A 248 4.16 31.72 -0.29
N SER A 249 4.46 30.52 0.21
CA SER A 249 5.72 29.82 -0.01
C SER A 249 5.50 28.50 -0.74
N THR A 250 5.91 28.54 -1.99
CA THR A 250 5.98 27.41 -2.93
C THR A 250 6.79 26.26 -2.33
N VAL A 251 6.22 25.05 -2.34
CA VAL A 251 6.91 23.82 -1.93
C VAL A 251 7.66 23.26 -3.14
N THR A 252 8.99 23.18 -3.02
CA THR A 252 9.85 22.72 -4.11
C THR A 252 10.41 21.35 -3.80
N PHE A 253 10.10 20.38 -4.64
CA PHE A 253 10.69 19.05 -4.65
C PHE A 253 11.95 19.07 -5.52
N ALA A 254 13.10 19.27 -4.88
CA ALA A 254 14.41 19.29 -5.54
C ALA A 254 15.02 17.88 -5.73
N SER A 255 14.46 16.86 -5.08
CA SER A 255 14.92 15.46 -5.15
C SER A 255 14.54 14.77 -6.47
N GLN A 256 15.03 13.54 -6.68
CA GLN A 256 14.74 12.71 -7.86
C GLN A 256 13.32 12.12 -7.83
N LEU A 257 12.32 12.95 -7.57
CA LEU A 257 10.93 12.55 -7.69
C LEU A 257 10.62 12.35 -9.17
N HIS A 258 10.46 11.11 -9.60
CA HIS A 258 10.25 10.73 -10.99
C HIS A 258 8.78 10.67 -11.36
N GLU A 259 7.93 10.30 -10.41
CA GLU A 259 6.52 10.04 -10.63
C GLU A 259 5.66 10.76 -9.59
N VAL A 260 4.63 11.45 -10.05
CA VAL A 260 3.68 12.16 -9.20
C VAL A 260 2.26 11.80 -9.62
N TYR A 261 1.45 11.33 -8.68
CA TYR A 261 0.03 11.07 -8.87
C TYR A 261 -0.77 11.97 -7.94
N ILE A 262 -1.67 12.78 -8.49
CA ILE A 262 -2.45 13.75 -7.74
C ILE A 262 -3.93 13.49 -8.01
N THR A 263 -4.68 13.19 -6.94
CA THR A 263 -6.14 13.07 -6.98
C THR A 263 -6.79 14.33 -6.42
N ALA A 264 -7.92 14.72 -6.98
CA ALA A 264 -8.73 15.80 -6.43
C ALA A 264 -10.23 15.56 -6.68
N ASN A 265 -11.06 16.02 -5.76
CA ASN A 265 -12.52 15.84 -5.86
C ASN A 265 -13.17 16.84 -6.83
N ALA A 266 -12.44 17.90 -7.24
CA ALA A 266 -12.94 18.88 -8.19
C ALA A 266 -11.81 19.50 -9.05
N PRO A 267 -12.09 19.86 -10.32
CA PRO A 267 -11.08 20.36 -11.26
C PRO A 267 -10.34 21.62 -10.80
N HIS A 268 -11.03 22.55 -10.15
CA HIS A 268 -10.48 23.82 -9.70
C HIS A 268 -9.43 23.68 -8.57
N PHE A 269 -9.36 22.53 -7.89
CA PHE A 269 -8.32 22.30 -6.89
C PHE A 269 -6.94 22.13 -7.51
N PHE A 270 -6.85 21.58 -8.73
CA PHE A 270 -5.58 21.43 -9.42
C PHE A 270 -4.93 22.77 -9.73
N THR A 271 -5.65 23.74 -10.29
CA THR A 271 -5.08 25.04 -10.67
C THR A 271 -4.48 25.77 -9.47
N ARG A 272 -5.23 25.85 -8.37
CA ARG A 272 -4.79 26.52 -7.14
C ARG A 272 -3.58 25.81 -6.49
N HIS A 273 -3.62 24.49 -6.36
CA HIS A 273 -2.58 23.76 -5.62
C HIS A 273 -1.32 23.53 -6.46
N LEU A 274 -1.42 23.33 -7.76
CA LEU A 274 -0.25 23.17 -8.64
C LEU A 274 0.62 24.44 -8.63
N ARG A 275 0.03 25.64 -8.51
CA ARG A 275 0.79 26.89 -8.36
C ARG A 275 1.66 26.92 -7.10
N MET A 276 1.26 26.21 -6.05
CA MET A 276 2.01 26.14 -4.80
C MET A 276 3.11 25.07 -4.82
N LEU A 277 3.17 24.24 -5.86
CA LEU A 277 4.11 23.13 -5.97
C LEU A 277 5.09 23.34 -7.12
N ARG A 278 6.32 22.86 -6.93
CA ARG A 278 7.35 22.81 -7.98
C ARG A 278 8.03 21.44 -7.95
N PHE A 279 7.96 20.72 -9.06
CA PHE A 279 8.58 19.41 -9.25
C PHE A 279 9.69 19.51 -10.30
N LEU A 280 10.93 19.66 -9.84
CA LEU A 280 12.05 19.98 -10.73
C LEU A 280 12.56 18.78 -11.54
N SER A 281 12.39 17.56 -11.04
CA SER A 281 12.94 16.33 -11.63
C SER A 281 11.89 15.32 -12.12
N CYS A 282 10.61 15.72 -12.11
CA CYS A 282 9.49 14.83 -12.43
C CYS A 282 9.46 14.47 -13.91
N ARG A 283 9.28 13.18 -14.20
CA ARG A 283 9.22 12.62 -15.56
C ARG A 283 7.83 12.11 -15.92
N SER A 284 7.05 11.69 -14.94
CA SER A 284 5.71 11.14 -15.11
C SER A 284 4.75 11.83 -14.16
N VAL A 285 3.68 12.41 -14.69
CA VAL A 285 2.59 12.94 -13.87
C VAL A 285 1.26 12.34 -14.28
N VAL A 286 0.46 12.01 -13.28
CA VAL A 286 -0.92 11.60 -13.43
C VAL A 286 -1.81 12.50 -12.59
N LEU A 287 -2.78 13.15 -13.22
CA LEU A 287 -3.82 13.94 -12.56
C LEU A 287 -5.14 13.20 -12.72
N CYS A 288 -5.81 12.87 -11.62
CA CYS A 288 -7.07 12.14 -11.66
C CYS A 288 -8.18 12.92 -10.93
N LEU A 289 -9.30 13.15 -11.62
CA LEU A 289 -10.52 13.66 -10.99
C LEU A 289 -11.42 12.55 -10.47
N GLY A 290 -11.97 12.81 -9.30
CA GLY A 290 -12.83 11.89 -8.60
C GLY A 290 -12.04 10.99 -7.66
N ASP A 291 -12.76 10.35 -6.77
CA ASP A 291 -12.16 9.38 -5.89
C ASP A 291 -11.76 8.15 -6.70
N ASP A 292 -10.54 7.65 -6.48
CA ASP A 292 -10.18 6.28 -6.89
C ASP A 292 -11.17 5.22 -6.31
N VAL A 293 -12.17 5.61 -5.49
CA VAL A 293 -12.99 4.70 -4.66
C VAL A 293 -14.46 5.11 -4.39
N GLU A 294 -14.93 6.34 -4.58
CA GLU A 294 -16.36 6.65 -4.31
C GLU A 294 -17.26 6.25 -5.48
N ILE A 295 -17.67 4.99 -5.51
CA ILE A 295 -19.03 4.66 -5.92
C ILE A 295 -19.83 4.49 -4.62
N GLN A 296 -20.12 5.61 -3.96
CA GLN A 296 -21.35 5.65 -3.18
C GLN A 296 -22.50 5.50 -4.18
N TYR A 297 -23.18 4.36 -4.15
CA TYR A 297 -24.57 4.37 -4.60
C TYR A 297 -25.28 5.45 -3.76
N PRO A 298 -25.98 6.41 -4.37
CA PRO A 298 -26.71 7.40 -3.61
C PRO A 298 -27.71 6.66 -2.72
N GLN A 299 -27.45 6.64 -1.42
CA GLN A 299 -28.50 6.39 -0.45
C GLN A 299 -29.27 7.71 -0.37
N ASP A 300 -30.52 7.63 -0.81
CA ASP A 300 -31.54 8.68 -0.98
C ASP A 300 -31.55 9.44 -2.32
N PRO A 301 -32.64 9.30 -3.12
CA PRO A 301 -32.89 10.11 -4.30
C PRO A 301 -33.70 11.36 -3.92
N LEU A 302 -33.24 12.17 -2.97
CA LEU A 302 -33.93 13.41 -2.59
C LEU A 302 -32.95 14.45 -1.99
N ASP A 303 -32.13 15.08 -2.83
CA ASP A 303 -31.92 16.54 -2.77
C ASP A 303 -31.25 17.02 -4.08
N ASP A 304 -32.05 17.60 -4.97
CA ASP A 304 -31.59 18.36 -6.14
C ASP A 304 -31.07 19.74 -5.67
N SER A 305 -30.00 19.76 -4.87
CA SER A 305 -29.36 21.01 -4.43
C SER A 305 -27.90 21.09 -4.91
N GLU A 306 -27.75 21.76 -6.05
CA GLU A 306 -26.57 22.51 -6.48
C GLU A 306 -25.22 21.76 -6.56
N LEU A 307 -25.03 21.02 -7.67
CA LEU A 307 -23.69 20.83 -8.26
C LEU A 307 -23.08 22.21 -8.57
N PRO A 308 -21.90 22.59 -8.05
CA PRO A 308 -21.22 23.77 -8.57
C PRO A 308 -20.69 23.43 -9.97
N PRO A 309 -21.05 24.18 -11.02
CA PRO A 309 -20.45 24.04 -12.34
C PRO A 309 -19.08 24.71 -12.30
N GLY A 310 -18.11 24.06 -11.67
CA GLY A 310 -16.71 24.44 -11.76
C GLY A 310 -16.16 24.02 -13.12
N SER A 311 -16.47 24.77 -14.17
CA SER A 311 -15.84 24.62 -15.49
C SER A 311 -14.33 24.57 -15.31
N LEU A 312 -13.69 23.47 -15.71
CA LEU A 312 -12.24 23.38 -15.75
C LEU A 312 -11.71 24.42 -16.73
N ASP A 313 -11.07 25.48 -16.23
CA ASP A 313 -10.34 26.43 -17.06
C ASP A 313 -9.05 25.76 -17.55
N ILE A 314 -9.13 25.14 -18.73
CA ILE A 314 -8.03 24.44 -19.36
C ILE A 314 -6.81 25.37 -19.54
N PRO A 315 -6.95 26.61 -20.06
CA PRO A 315 -5.85 27.57 -20.08
C PRO A 315 -5.18 27.79 -18.72
N ASP A 316 -5.95 28.04 -17.66
CA ASP A 316 -5.41 28.28 -16.32
C ASP A 316 -4.72 27.03 -15.73
N LEU A 317 -5.25 25.85 -16.02
CA LEU A 317 -4.62 24.56 -15.68
C LEU A 317 -3.30 24.39 -16.41
N MET A 318 -3.25 24.67 -17.71
CA MET A 318 -2.01 24.55 -18.51
C MET A 318 -0.94 25.52 -18.03
N VAL A 319 -1.30 26.76 -17.66
CA VAL A 319 -0.36 27.72 -17.05
C VAL A 319 0.15 27.18 -15.71
N SER A 320 -0.76 26.82 -14.81
CA SER A 320 -0.41 26.29 -13.48
C SER A 320 0.45 25.03 -13.56
N PHE A 321 0.21 24.19 -14.55
CA PHE A 321 0.98 22.98 -14.83
C PHE A 321 2.38 23.30 -15.35
N SER A 322 2.49 24.21 -16.33
CA SER A 322 3.79 24.63 -16.88
C SER A 322 4.69 25.30 -15.84
N GLU A 323 4.08 25.96 -14.88
CA GLU A 323 4.77 26.51 -13.72
C GLU A 323 5.21 25.41 -12.73
N CYS A 324 4.37 24.40 -12.51
CA CYS A 324 4.57 23.35 -11.52
C CYS A 324 5.64 22.32 -11.93
N PHE A 325 5.67 21.91 -13.20
CA PHE A 325 6.55 20.85 -13.69
C PHE A 325 7.67 21.39 -14.57
N SER A 326 8.86 20.80 -14.45
CA SER A 326 9.98 21.17 -15.31
C SER A 326 9.82 20.61 -16.74
N PRO A 327 10.59 21.14 -17.72
CA PRO A 327 10.63 20.60 -19.08
C PRO A 327 11.13 19.16 -19.20
N ALA A 328 11.58 18.54 -18.09
CA ALA A 328 12.04 17.16 -18.05
C ALA A 328 10.89 16.13 -18.06
N LEU A 329 9.64 16.59 -18.10
CA LEU A 329 8.45 15.74 -18.10
C LEU A 329 8.32 14.95 -19.40
N GLU A 330 8.26 13.62 -19.31
CA GLU A 330 8.21 12.71 -20.46
C GLU A 330 6.80 12.14 -20.69
N TYR A 331 6.04 11.98 -19.60
CA TYR A 331 4.71 11.37 -19.59
C TYR A 331 3.72 12.21 -18.80
N ILE A 332 2.55 12.42 -19.39
CA ILE A 332 1.42 13.11 -18.77
C ILE A 332 0.18 12.27 -19.04
N SER A 333 -0.55 11.95 -17.97
CA SER A 333 -1.89 11.39 -18.04
C SER A 333 -2.82 12.28 -17.23
N ILE A 334 -3.90 12.71 -17.86
CA ILE A 334 -4.98 13.42 -17.17
C ILE A 334 -6.22 12.56 -17.34
N ASP A 335 -6.74 12.05 -16.24
CA ASP A 335 -7.95 11.25 -16.20
C ASP A 335 -9.07 12.02 -15.51
N PHE A 336 -10.13 12.31 -16.26
CA PHE A 336 -11.30 12.99 -15.76
C PHE A 336 -12.54 12.08 -15.72
N SER A 337 -12.35 10.76 -15.78
CA SER A 337 -13.42 9.80 -15.96
C SER A 337 -14.20 9.44 -14.70
N LEU A 338 -14.86 10.39 -14.05
CA LEU A 338 -15.90 10.09 -13.06
C LEU A 338 -17.00 11.15 -13.07
N TYR A 339 -17.78 11.18 -14.15
CA TYR A 339 -19.19 11.56 -14.10
C TYR A 339 -19.94 10.64 -15.09
N TYR A 340 -20.83 9.82 -14.54
CA TYR A 340 -21.76 8.90 -15.23
C TYR A 340 -21.24 7.53 -15.67
N GLY A 341 -21.85 6.50 -15.07
CA GLY A 341 -21.90 5.17 -15.64
C GLY A 341 -22.75 5.18 -16.92
N SER A 342 -22.10 5.02 -18.06
CA SER A 342 -22.68 4.46 -19.27
C SER A 342 -21.54 4.07 -20.19
N LEU A 343 -21.60 2.85 -20.72
CA LEU A 343 -20.84 2.46 -21.89
C LEU A 343 -21.20 3.40 -23.06
N ASP A 344 -20.21 3.54 -23.96
CA ASP A 344 -20.21 4.25 -25.24
C ASP A 344 -19.74 5.73 -25.23
N GLU A 345 -18.53 5.88 -25.81
CA GLU A 345 -17.79 7.08 -26.24
C GLU A 345 -16.65 7.63 -25.36
N PRO A 346 -15.52 8.06 -26.00
CA PRO A 346 -14.22 8.04 -25.36
C PRO A 346 -13.97 9.32 -24.55
N LEU A 347 -13.81 9.10 -23.25
CA LEU A 347 -13.22 10.02 -22.29
C LEU A 347 -11.89 10.59 -22.82
N LEU A 348 -11.67 11.88 -22.61
CA LEU A 348 -10.44 12.62 -22.91
C LEU A 348 -9.24 12.03 -22.14
N ARG A 349 -8.70 10.91 -22.62
CA ARG A 349 -7.36 10.43 -22.25
C ARG A 349 -6.33 11.24 -23.01
N LEU A 350 -5.93 12.37 -22.44
CA LEU A 350 -4.73 13.06 -22.89
C LEU A 350 -3.52 12.30 -22.34
N ALA A 351 -3.16 11.21 -23.01
CA ALA A 351 -1.91 10.48 -22.77
C ALA A 351 -0.84 11.06 -23.70
N PHE A 352 -0.08 12.04 -23.22
CA PHE A 352 1.08 12.53 -23.97
C PHE A 352 2.24 11.55 -23.73
N THR A 353 2.47 10.63 -24.66
CA THR A 353 3.69 9.83 -24.70
C THR A 353 4.69 10.52 -25.61
N ARG A 354 5.71 11.14 -25.00
CA ARG A 354 6.68 12.08 -25.59
C ARG A 354 6.09 13.46 -25.91
N LEU A 355 6.49 14.48 -25.15
CA LEU A 355 6.45 15.85 -25.63
C LEU A 355 7.25 15.91 -26.96
N PRO A 356 6.64 16.26 -28.10
CA PRO A 356 7.41 16.63 -29.27
C PRO A 356 8.25 17.84 -28.89
N HIS A 357 9.45 17.96 -29.49
CA HIS A 357 10.35 19.12 -29.38
C HIS A 357 9.75 20.48 -29.85
N CYS A 358 8.43 20.64 -29.87
CA CYS A 358 7.72 21.80 -30.43
C CYS A 358 6.92 22.64 -29.42
N CYS A 359 6.93 22.36 -28.12
CA CYS A 359 6.44 23.35 -27.13
C CYS A 359 7.61 24.19 -26.60
N ARG A 360 8.24 24.96 -27.50
CA ARG A 360 8.86 26.23 -27.09
C ARG A 360 7.70 27.18 -26.80
N LEU A 361 7.28 27.27 -25.55
CA LEU A 361 6.46 28.39 -25.10
C LEU A 361 7.35 29.64 -25.15
N VAL A 362 7.14 30.44 -26.19
CA VAL A 362 7.71 31.77 -26.36
C VAL A 362 6.76 32.77 -25.71
N ALA A 363 7.36 33.63 -24.89
CA ALA A 363 6.86 34.81 -24.19
C ALA A 363 6.06 34.56 -22.91
#